data_AF-A0A836RL07-F1
#
_entry.id   AF-A0A836RL07-F1
#
_cell.length_a   1.000
_cell.length_b   1.000
_cell.length_c   1.000
_cell.angle_alpha   90.00
_cell.angle_beta   90.00
_cell.angle_gamma   90.00
#
_symmetry.space_group_name_H-M   'P 1'
#
loop_
_entity.id
_entity.type
_entity.pdbx_description
1 polymer ?
#
loop_
_entity_poly.entity_id
_entity_poly.type
_entity_poly.pdbx_seq_one_letter_code
_entity_poly.pdbx_strand_id
1 'polypeptide(L)'
;MTRRPTAIKLLVLKSGRVVKGSVIRRPDGYAIQTAHGEVIYSDGQVLCEAGSLREAYHKLRRSVPRPTPAQHVALARWCLLNELYEQARR
;
A
#
# COMPACT_ATOMS: atom_id res chain seq x y z
N MET A 1 19.97 -23.34 5.09
CA MET A 1 19.43 -21.96 5.04
C MET A 1 17.91 -22.01 5.01
N THR A 2 17.24 -21.91 6.16
CA THR A 2 15.77 -21.93 6.25
C THR A 2 15.21 -20.57 5.86
N ARG A 3 14.64 -20.49 4.67
CA ARG A 3 13.94 -19.30 4.16
C ARG A 3 12.70 -19.07 5.04
N ARG A 4 12.72 -18.03 5.90
CA ARG A 4 11.52 -17.64 6.68
C ARG A 4 10.38 -17.35 5.69
N PRO A 5 9.16 -17.85 5.92
CA PRO A 5 8.03 -17.48 5.09
C PRO A 5 7.76 -15.99 5.31
N THR A 6 8.10 -15.17 4.33
CA THR A 6 7.72 -13.75 4.35
C THR A 6 6.21 -13.67 4.20
N ALA A 7 5.52 -13.11 5.19
CA ALA A 7 4.07 -12.97 5.15
C ALA A 7 3.62 -12.21 3.90
N ILE A 8 2.50 -12.64 3.32
CA ILE A 8 1.89 -11.92 2.19
C ILE A 8 1.39 -10.56 2.69
N LYS A 9 1.85 -9.50 2.03
CA LYS A 9 1.51 -8.12 2.32
C LYS A 9 1.17 -7.37 1.04
N LEU A 10 0.72 -6.14 1.23
CA LEU A 10 0.38 -5.17 0.22
C LEU A 10 1.37 -4.01 0.26
N LEU A 11 1.80 -3.55 -0.90
CA LEU A 11 2.42 -2.24 -1.08
C LEU A 11 1.42 -1.33 -1.78
N VAL A 12 1.16 -0.16 -1.19
CA VAL A 12 0.43 0.91 -1.85
C VAL A 12 1.45 1.82 -2.51
N LEU A 13 1.35 2.01 -3.81
CA LEU A 13 2.24 2.86 -4.59
C LEU A 13 1.69 4.29 -4.65
N LYS A 14 2.56 5.28 -4.87
CA LYS A 14 2.17 6.68 -5.11
C LYS A 14 1.22 6.85 -6.30
N SER A 15 1.26 5.93 -7.26
CA SER A 15 0.31 5.88 -8.39
C SER A 15 -1.10 5.47 -7.99
N GLY A 16 -1.33 5.05 -6.74
CA GLY A 16 -2.59 4.50 -6.25
C GLY A 16 -2.75 2.99 -6.45
N ARG A 17 -1.84 2.35 -7.21
CA ARG A 17 -1.85 0.90 -7.40
C ARG A 17 -1.51 0.17 -6.10
N VAL A 18 -2.11 -1.01 -5.94
CA VAL A 18 -1.80 -1.93 -4.85
C VAL A 18 -1.13 -3.18 -5.44
N VAL A 19 0.01 -3.57 -4.87
CA VAL A 19 0.74 -4.78 -5.26
C VAL A 19 0.75 -5.75 -4.08
N LYS A 20 0.32 -6.99 -4.31
CA LYS A 20 0.24 -8.04 -3.29
C LYS A 20 1.32 -9.08 -3.52
N GLY A 21 2.01 -9.48 -2.46
CA GLY A 21 3.07 -10.47 -2.55
C GLY A 21 3.84 -10.63 -1.24
N SER A 22 4.90 -11.43 -1.30
CA SER A 22 5.85 -11.56 -0.19
C SER A 22 6.81 -10.36 -0.23
N VAL A 23 6.73 -9.49 0.78
CA VAL A 23 7.47 -8.21 0.82
C VAL A 23 8.71 -8.33 1.69
N ILE A 24 9.85 -7.96 1.14
CA ILE A 24 11.13 -7.84 1.82
C ILE A 24 11.53 -6.37 1.84
N ARG A 25 11.69 -5.79 3.04
CA ARG A 25 12.21 -4.43 3.19
C ARG A 25 13.70 -4.41 2.88
N ARG A 26 14.13 -3.43 2.09
CA ARG A 26 15.53 -3.17 1.74
C ARG A 26 15.93 -1.75 2.22
N PRO A 27 17.23 -1.43 2.32
CA PRO A 27 17.67 -0.09 2.71
C PRO A 27 17.14 1.04 1.83
N ASP A 28 16.90 0.76 0.54
CA ASP A 28 16.49 1.69 -0.51
C ASP A 28 15.03 1.55 -0.95
N GLY A 29 14.27 0.64 -0.33
CA GLY A 29 12.87 0.40 -0.67
C GLY A 29 12.38 -1.00 -0.33
N TYR A 30 11.75 -1.65 -1.31
CA TYR A 30 11.03 -2.90 -1.12
C TYR A 30 11.25 -3.82 -2.32
N ALA A 31 11.52 -5.09 -2.05
CA ALA A 31 11.37 -6.16 -3.01
C ALA A 31 10.06 -6.91 -2.72
N ILE A 32 9.24 -7.15 -3.74
CA ILE A 32 7.99 -7.89 -3.62
C ILE A 32 7.99 -9.08 -4.59
N GLN A 33 7.87 -10.29 -4.03
CA GLN A 33 7.69 -11.50 -4.80
C GLN A 33 6.19 -11.69 -5.11
N THR A 34 5.86 -11.65 -6.39
CA THR A 34 4.50 -11.88 -6.92
C THR A 34 4.44 -13.20 -7.70
N ALA A 35 3.25 -13.58 -8.17
CA ALA A 35 3.07 -14.72 -9.08
C ALA A 35 3.80 -14.54 -10.43
N HIS A 36 4.07 -13.29 -10.83
CA HIS A 36 4.72 -12.96 -12.11
C HIS A 36 6.22 -12.71 -11.98
N GLY A 37 6.79 -12.87 -10.78
CA GLY A 37 8.20 -12.61 -10.51
C GLY A 37 8.42 -11.60 -9.38
N GLU A 38 9.69 -11.23 -9.20
CA GLU A 38 10.11 -10.21 -8.24
C GLU A 38 10.05 -8.81 -8.87
N VAL A 39 9.54 -7.85 -8.12
CA VAL A 39 9.54 -6.43 -8.51
C VAL A 39 10.17 -5.61 -7.40
N ILE A 40 10.98 -4.62 -7.77
CA ILE A 40 11.64 -3.71 -6.83
C ILE A 40 10.98 -2.33 -6.95
N TYR A 41 10.60 -1.77 -5.82
CA TYR A 41 10.12 -0.40 -5.69
C TYR A 41 11.03 0.38 -4.75
N SER A 42 11.44 1.58 -5.16
CA SER A 42 12.16 2.47 -4.26
C SER A 42 11.23 3.00 -3.17
N ASP A 43 11.79 3.41 -2.03
CA ASP A 43 11.00 3.95 -0.92
C ASP A 43 10.14 5.16 -1.36
N GLY A 44 10.70 5.99 -2.25
CA GLY A 44 10.01 7.13 -2.86
C GLY A 44 8.81 6.76 -3.75
N GLN A 45 8.63 5.50 -4.15
CA GLN A 45 7.46 5.05 -4.92
C GLN A 45 6.36 4.44 -4.05
N VAL A 46 6.67 4.09 -2.80
CA VAL A 46 5.76 3.39 -1.89
C VAL A 46 5.18 4.38 -0.89
N LEU A 47 3.85 4.42 -0.79
CA LEU A 47 3.15 5.20 0.23
C LEU A 47 3.12 4.45 1.57
N CYS A 48 2.82 3.15 1.54
CA CYS A 48 2.87 2.31 2.74
C CYS A 48 2.90 0.81 2.40
N GLU A 49 3.39 0.02 3.35
CA GLU A 49 3.21 -1.43 3.42
C GLU A 49 2.05 -1.74 4.37
N ALA A 50 1.20 -2.72 4.07
CA ALA A 50 0.07 -3.15 4.91
C ALA A 50 -0.26 -4.64 4.75
N GLY A 51 -0.86 -5.28 5.75
CA GLY A 51 -1.37 -6.65 5.65
C GLY A 51 -2.74 -6.75 4.96
N SER A 52 -3.48 -5.64 4.85
CA SER A 52 -4.81 -5.58 4.21
C SER A 52 -5.12 -4.20 3.65
N LEU A 53 -6.10 -4.11 2.75
CA LEU A 53 -6.58 -2.84 2.19
C LEU A 53 -7.14 -1.91 3.28
N ARG A 54 -7.79 -2.47 4.30
CA ARG A 54 -8.30 -1.70 5.44
C ARG A 54 -7.17 -1.10 6.29
N GLU A 55 -6.13 -1.87 6.55
CA GLU A 55 -4.94 -1.36 7.24
C GLU A 55 -4.24 -0.28 6.40
N ALA A 56 -4.12 -0.49 5.09
CA ALA A 56 -3.59 0.51 4.16
C ALA A 56 -4.38 1.83 4.23
N TYR A 57 -5.72 1.78 4.19
CA TYR A 57 -6.58 2.95 4.39
C TYR A 57 -6.26 3.68 5.69
N HIS A 58 -6.15 2.95 6.81
CA HIS A 58 -5.84 3.57 8.10
C HIS A 58 -4.46 4.24 8.11
N LYS A 59 -3.45 3.63 7.46
CA LYS A 59 -2.11 4.22 7.32
C LYS A 59 -2.14 5.48 6.45
N LEU A 60 -2.83 5.45 5.30
CA LEU A 60 -2.98 6.62 4.42
C LEU A 60 -3.76 7.76 5.07
N ARG A 61 -4.82 7.47 5.82
CA ARG A 61 -5.59 8.49 6.54
C ARG A 61 -4.76 9.12 7.67
N ARG A 62 -3.92 8.34 8.35
CA ARG A 62 -3.06 8.82 9.45
C ARG A 62 -1.84 9.59 8.96
N SER A 63 -1.36 9.34 7.75
CA SER A 63 -0.22 10.08 7.19
C SER A 63 -0.54 11.54 6.86
N VAL A 64 -1.83 11.90 6.81
CA VAL A 64 -2.29 13.28 6.59
C VAL A 64 -3.32 13.66 7.67
N PRO A 65 -2.88 14.14 8.85
CA PRO A 65 -3.79 14.46 9.97
C PRO A 65 -4.81 15.57 9.67
N ARG A 66 -4.48 16.49 8.76
CA ARG A 66 -5.35 17.59 8.31
C ARG A 66 -5.36 17.64 6.78
N PRO A 67 -6.14 16.77 6.12
CA PRO A 67 -6.11 16.70 4.66
C PRO A 67 -6.79 17.93 4.05
N THR A 68 -6.26 18.40 2.94
CA THR A 68 -6.98 19.34 2.08
C THR A 68 -8.19 18.63 1.44
N PRO A 69 -9.21 19.37 0.96
CA PRO A 69 -10.32 18.76 0.23
C PRO A 69 -9.86 17.88 -0.95
N ALA A 70 -8.81 18.30 -1.65
CA ALA A 70 -8.23 17.50 -2.74
C ALA A 70 -7.64 16.17 -2.24
N GLN A 71 -6.96 16.17 -1.09
CA GLN A 71 -6.41 14.95 -0.48
C GLN A 71 -7.52 14.02 0.04
N HIS A 72 -8.59 14.58 0.60
CA HIS A 72 -9.79 13.82 0.96
C HIS A 72 -10.39 13.10 -0.25
N VAL A 73 -10.60 13.84 -1.36
CA VAL A 73 -11.14 13.26 -2.60
C VAL A 73 -10.20 12.21 -3.18
N ALA A 74 -8.89 12.43 -3.15
CA ALA A 74 -7.92 11.44 -3.62
C ALA A 74 -7.99 10.14 -2.82
N LEU A 75 -8.09 10.21 -1.48
CA LEU A 75 -8.24 9.03 -0.63
C LEU A 75 -9.59 8.32 -0.87
N ALA A 76 -10.68 9.07 -1.01
CA ALA A 76 -11.99 8.49 -1.32
C ALA A 76 -11.99 7.76 -2.67
N ARG A 77 -11.39 8.35 -3.71
CA ARG A 77 -11.21 7.70 -5.02
C ARG A 77 -10.37 6.44 -4.91
N TRP A 78 -9.27 6.49 -4.16
CA TRP A 78 -8.46 5.30 -3.90
C TRP A 78 -9.26 4.19 -3.21
N CYS A 79 -10.13 4.55 -2.25
CA CYS A 79 -11.03 3.59 -1.61
C CYS A 79 -12.01 2.96 -2.61
N LEU A 80 -12.61 3.75 -3.52
CA LEU A 80 -13.50 3.22 -4.57
C LEU A 80 -12.79 2.23 -5.49
N LEU A 81 -11.57 2.54 -5.94
CA LEU A 81 -10.77 1.64 -6.79
C LEU A 81 -10.38 0.32 -6.12
N ASN A 82 -10.40 0.29 -4.79
CA ASN A 82 -10.04 -0.89 -3.98
C ASN A 82 -11.27 -1.47 -3.26
N GLU A 83 -12.48 -1.14 -3.71
CA GLU A 83 -13.76 -1.68 -3.21
C GLU A 83 -14.00 -1.42 -1.70
N LEU A 84 -13.36 -0.39 -1.15
CA LEU A 84 -13.53 0.08 0.23
C LEU A 84 -14.68 1.09 0.33
N TYR A 85 -15.89 0.70 -0.05
CA TYR A 85 -17.03 1.62 -0.20
C TYR A 85 -17.40 2.35 1.10
N GLU A 86 -17.33 1.66 2.25
CA GLU A 86 -17.61 2.26 3.56
C GLU A 86 -16.59 3.33 3.95
N GLN A 87 -15.33 3.16 3.55
CA GLN A 87 -14.27 4.12 3.79
C GLN A 87 -14.33 5.28 2.81
N ALA A 88 -14.78 5.05 1.57
CA ALA A 88 -14.94 6.08 0.56
C ALA A 88 -15.98 7.16 0.94
N ARG A 89 -16.91 6.85 1.84
CA ARG A 89 -17.97 7.76 2.32
C ARG A 89 -17.56 8.60 3.54
N ARG A 90 -16.35 8.45 4.08
CA ARG A 90 -15.84 9.07 5.32
C ARG A 90 -14.74 10.11 5.09
#